data_AF-A0AAT9HCY9-F1
#
_entry.id   AF-A0AAT9HCY9-F1
#
_cell.length_a   1.000
_cell.length_b   1.000
_cell.length_c   1.000
_cell.angle_alpha   90.00
_cell.angle_beta   90.00
_cell.angle_gamma   90.00
#
_symmetry.space_group_name_H-M   'P 1'
#
loop_
_entity.id
_entity.type
_entity.pdbx_description
1 polymer ?
#
loop_
_entity_poly.entity_id
_entity_poly.type
_entity_poly.pdbx_seq_one_letter_code
_entity_poly.pdbx_strand_id
1 'polypeptide(L)'
;MYRYFPGGKQQLYEAALYSAADELRTCFDEPREGPLLPRLSRALDRYLGFVDAHDAGFSALLQGGSVVETSRTTAIVDGVRRAAAEHILSHLGVAGPGPRLRMTIRMWITAVEAASLIWLDEEKQPPLEELRDWLVEQFAAVLAVTARRDPQTDALVRALATDP
;
A
#
# COMPACT_ATOMS: atom_id res chain seq x y z
N MET A 1 24.80 -30.69 -16.79
CA MET A 1 23.52 -30.16 -17.31
C MET A 1 23.11 -28.98 -16.44
N TYR A 2 23.64 -27.79 -16.68
CA TYR A 2 23.15 -26.53 -16.09
C TYR A 2 22.47 -25.77 -17.22
N ARG A 3 21.14 -25.79 -17.27
CA ARG A 3 20.38 -25.01 -18.25
C ARG A 3 20.25 -23.60 -17.69
N TYR A 4 21.27 -22.79 -17.96
CA TYR A 4 21.30 -21.38 -17.59
C TYR A 4 20.16 -20.63 -18.29
N PHE A 5 19.39 -19.88 -17.50
CA PHE A 5 18.38 -18.95 -17.96
C PHE A 5 18.99 -17.98 -19.00
N PRO A 6 18.43 -17.83 -20.20
CA PRO A 6 19.07 -17.08 -21.28
C PRO A 6 19.21 -15.56 -21.05
N GLY A 7 18.72 -15.00 -19.93
CA GLY A 7 18.94 -13.58 -19.56
C GLY A 7 19.43 -13.32 -18.14
N GLY A 8 20.13 -14.27 -17.52
CA GLY A 8 20.97 -14.01 -16.34
C GLY A 8 20.25 -13.57 -15.05
N LYS A 9 21.03 -13.02 -14.10
CA LYS A 9 20.58 -12.56 -12.76
C LYS A 9 19.43 -11.54 -12.82
N GLN A 10 19.37 -10.75 -13.89
CA GLN A 10 18.35 -9.70 -14.08
C GLN A 10 16.95 -10.29 -14.32
N GLN A 11 16.82 -11.35 -15.12
CA GLN A 11 15.52 -12.02 -15.31
C GLN A 11 15.02 -12.69 -14.04
N LEU A 12 15.92 -13.27 -13.22
CA LEU A 12 15.56 -13.83 -11.92
C LEU A 12 15.11 -12.75 -10.94
N TYR A 13 15.78 -11.60 -10.94
CA TYR A 13 15.38 -10.43 -10.14
C TYR A 13 14.02 -9.89 -10.58
N GLU A 14 13.78 -9.72 -11.89
CA GLU A 14 12.48 -9.29 -12.42
C GLU A 14 11.36 -10.29 -12.09
N ALA A 15 11.61 -11.60 -12.22
CA ALA A 15 10.62 -12.62 -11.88
C ALA A 15 10.28 -12.63 -10.38
N ALA A 16 11.29 -12.50 -9.51
CA ALA A 16 11.10 -12.35 -8.07
C ALA A 16 10.29 -11.08 -7.74
N LEU A 17 10.58 -9.98 -8.44
CA LEU A 17 9.86 -8.73 -8.28
C LEU A 17 8.38 -8.82 -8.71
N TYR A 18 8.10 -9.49 -9.82
CA TYR A 18 6.72 -9.76 -10.24
C TYR A 18 5.97 -10.62 -9.22
N SER A 19 6.63 -11.65 -8.68
CA SER A 19 6.04 -12.49 -7.63
C SER A 19 5.73 -11.69 -6.37
N ALA A 20 6.68 -10.87 -5.91
CA ALA A 20 6.52 -9.99 -4.76
C ALA A 20 5.40 -8.95 -4.99
N ALA A 21 5.32 -8.38 -6.19
CA ALA A 21 4.26 -7.45 -6.55
C ALA A 21 2.88 -8.10 -6.59
N ASP A 22 2.78 -9.36 -7.03
CA ASP A 22 1.52 -10.11 -7.03
C ASP A 22 1.07 -10.46 -5.61
N GLU A 23 2.00 -10.91 -4.76
CA GLU A 23 1.76 -11.13 -3.34
C GLU A 23 1.29 -9.84 -2.64
N LEU A 24 1.95 -8.72 -2.93
CA LEU A 24 1.56 -7.42 -2.38
C LEU A 24 0.18 -6.97 -2.87
N ARG A 25 -0.20 -7.30 -4.11
CA ARG A 25 -1.57 -7.07 -4.60
C ARG A 25 -2.60 -7.92 -3.86
N THR A 26 -2.28 -9.18 -3.55
CA THR A 26 -3.19 -10.08 -2.82
C THR A 26 -3.44 -9.61 -1.38
N CYS A 27 -2.52 -8.84 -0.80
CA CYS A 27 -2.73 -8.23 0.53
C CYS A 27 -3.99 -7.32 0.56
N PHE A 28 -4.38 -6.76 -0.59
CA PHE A 28 -5.55 -5.88 -0.72
C PHE A 28 -6.83 -6.61 -1.18
N ASP A 29 -6.77 -7.94 -1.37
CA ASP A 29 -7.96 -8.77 -1.66
C ASP A 29 -8.77 -9.05 -0.39
N GLU A 30 -9.41 -7.99 0.12
CA GLU A 30 -10.21 -8.03 1.34
C GLU A 30 -11.70 -8.12 0.97
N PRO A 31 -12.47 -9.06 1.54
CA PRO A 31 -13.93 -9.07 1.39
C PRO A 31 -14.54 -7.74 1.81
N ARG A 32 -15.51 -7.23 1.04
CA ARG A 32 -16.22 -5.98 1.35
C ARG A 32 -17.34 -6.21 2.37
N GLU A 33 -17.01 -6.88 3.46
CA GLU A 33 -17.93 -7.28 4.53
C GLU A 33 -17.51 -6.65 5.85
N GLY A 34 -18.49 -6.14 6.60
CA GLY A 34 -18.28 -5.46 7.86
C GLY A 34 -17.67 -4.07 7.74
N PRO A 35 -17.23 -3.48 8.87
CA PRO A 35 -16.87 -2.07 8.92
C PRO A 35 -15.59 -1.76 8.14
N LEU A 36 -15.46 -0.52 7.64
CA LEU A 36 -14.32 -0.16 6.78
C LEU A 36 -12.96 -0.23 7.50
N LEU A 37 -12.83 0.38 8.68
CA LEU A 37 -11.54 0.48 9.37
C LEU A 37 -10.99 -0.92 9.77
N PRO A 38 -11.80 -1.87 10.26
CA PRO A 38 -11.37 -3.24 10.45
C PRO A 38 -10.90 -3.94 9.17
N ARG A 39 -11.53 -3.68 8.01
CA ARG A 39 -11.06 -4.19 6.71
C ARG A 39 -9.69 -3.62 6.36
N LEU A 40 -9.49 -2.32 6.58
CA LEU A 40 -8.21 -1.66 6.34
C LEU A 40 -7.11 -2.20 7.28
N SER A 41 -7.43 -2.39 8.56
CA SER A 41 -6.54 -3.00 9.56
C SER A 41 -6.03 -4.37 9.11
N ARG A 42 -6.91 -5.28 8.66
CA ARG A 42 -6.51 -6.59 8.13
C ARG A 42 -5.66 -6.52 6.87
N ALA A 43 -5.94 -5.58 5.97
CA ALA A 43 -5.11 -5.35 4.79
C ALA A 43 -3.71 -4.83 5.17
N LEU A 44 -3.63 -3.94 6.17
CA LEU A 44 -2.37 -3.46 6.71
C LEU A 44 -1.59 -4.54 7.46
N ASP A 45 -2.25 -5.45 8.18
CA ASP A 45 -1.59 -6.60 8.81
C ASP A 45 -0.88 -7.47 7.77
N ARG A 46 -1.57 -7.80 6.67
CA ARG A 46 -0.97 -8.58 5.56
C ARG A 46 0.17 -7.83 4.90
N TYR A 47 -0.01 -6.53 4.63
CA TYR A 47 1.01 -5.68 4.04
C TYR A 47 2.26 -5.56 4.93
N LEU A 48 2.09 -5.25 6.22
CA LEU A 48 3.22 -5.11 7.15
C LEU A 48 3.88 -6.46 7.43
N GLY A 49 3.11 -7.55 7.49
CA GLY A 49 3.67 -8.90 7.57
C GLY A 49 4.49 -9.28 6.33
N PHE A 50 4.06 -8.86 5.14
CA PHE A 50 4.85 -9.00 3.92
C PHE A 50 6.16 -8.19 3.99
N VAL A 51 6.10 -6.93 4.45
CA VAL A 51 7.28 -6.07 4.64
C VAL A 51 8.26 -6.70 5.63
N ASP A 52 7.75 -7.21 6.76
CA ASP A 52 8.54 -7.86 7.81
C ASP A 52 9.29 -9.09 7.28
N ALA A 53 8.62 -9.91 6.46
CA ALA A 53 9.18 -11.11 5.84
C ALA A 53 10.19 -10.84 4.72
N HIS A 54 10.16 -9.63 4.13
CA HIS A 54 10.94 -9.27 2.93
C HIS A 54 11.78 -8.00 3.10
N ASP A 55 12.26 -7.71 4.31
CA ASP A 55 12.96 -6.47 4.69
C ASP A 55 13.98 -5.93 3.65
N ALA A 56 15.00 -6.71 3.32
CA ALA A 56 16.09 -6.31 2.44
C ALA A 56 15.62 -6.12 0.99
N GLY A 57 14.68 -6.96 0.53
CA GLY A 57 14.11 -6.87 -0.81
C GLY A 57 13.20 -5.66 -0.96
N PHE A 58 12.39 -5.38 0.06
CA PHE A 58 11.48 -4.25 0.12
C PHE A 58 12.23 -2.92 0.17
N SER A 59 13.23 -2.79 1.06
CA SER A 59 14.07 -1.60 1.14
C SER A 59 14.84 -1.37 -0.17
N ALA A 60 15.44 -2.41 -0.76
CA ALA A 60 16.12 -2.29 -2.04
C ALA A 60 15.18 -1.88 -3.19
N LEU A 61 13.93 -2.32 -3.17
CA LEU A 61 12.95 -1.98 -4.20
C LEU A 61 12.51 -0.51 -4.13
N LEU A 62 12.24 0.01 -2.92
CA LEU A 62 11.74 1.37 -2.76
C LEU A 62 12.86 2.43 -2.69
N GLN A 63 14.03 2.08 -2.16
CA GLN A 63 15.20 2.97 -2.11
C GLN A 63 16.03 2.93 -3.41
N GLY A 64 15.87 1.88 -4.23
CA GLY A 64 16.68 1.55 -5.40
C GLY A 64 16.55 2.45 -6.63
N GLY A 65 16.28 3.75 -6.45
CA GLY A 65 16.18 4.74 -7.53
C GLY A 65 17.49 5.09 -8.25
N SER A 66 18.46 4.18 -8.39
CA SER A 66 19.74 4.51 -9.07
C SER A 66 20.50 3.34 -9.73
N VAL A 67 20.92 3.61 -10.97
CA VAL A 67 21.84 2.94 -11.91
C VAL A 67 21.39 1.62 -12.58
N VAL A 68 20.54 0.80 -11.97
CA VAL A 68 19.98 -0.42 -12.60
C VAL A 68 18.44 -0.37 -12.69
N GLU A 69 17.84 0.81 -12.60
CA GLU A 69 16.41 0.96 -12.87
C GLU A 69 16.15 0.83 -14.36
N THR A 70 15.54 -0.28 -14.75
CA THR A 70 14.82 -0.33 -16.01
C THR A 70 13.45 0.31 -15.79
N SER A 71 12.91 1.02 -16.78
CA SER A 71 11.55 1.59 -16.75
C SER A 71 10.45 0.56 -16.39
N ARG A 72 10.78 -0.74 -16.44
CA ARG A 72 9.92 -1.86 -16.07
C ARG A 72 9.75 -2.03 -14.55
N THR A 73 10.81 -1.89 -13.76
CA THR A 73 10.75 -2.02 -12.28
C THR A 73 9.89 -0.91 -11.68
N THR A 74 10.11 0.35 -12.09
CA THR A 74 9.30 1.50 -11.68
C THR A 74 7.82 1.30 -12.05
N ALA A 75 7.53 0.75 -13.24
CA ALA A 75 6.17 0.47 -13.68
C ALA A 75 5.47 -0.61 -12.83
N ILE A 76 6.21 -1.58 -12.29
CA ILE A 76 5.65 -2.62 -11.40
C ILE A 76 5.22 -1.99 -10.07
N VAL A 77 6.10 -1.21 -9.43
CA VAL A 77 5.80 -0.54 -8.14
C VAL A 77 4.64 0.43 -8.31
N ASP A 78 4.64 1.23 -9.37
CA ASP A 78 3.53 2.14 -9.68
C ASP A 78 2.21 1.38 -9.96
N GLY A 79 2.32 0.18 -10.53
CA GLY A 79 1.19 -0.73 -10.71
C GLY A 79 0.60 -1.21 -9.38
N VAL A 80 1.43 -1.55 -8.40
CA VAL A 80 0.97 -1.96 -7.06
C VAL A 80 0.31 -0.79 -6.33
N ARG A 81 0.94 0.40 -6.33
CA ARG A 81 0.37 1.61 -5.74
C ARG A 81 -1.00 1.96 -6.33
N ARG A 82 -1.13 1.83 -7.66
CA ARG A 82 -2.40 2.07 -8.35
C ARG A 82 -3.46 1.06 -7.95
N ALA A 83 -3.10 -0.22 -7.88
CA ALA A 83 -4.01 -1.27 -7.43
C ALA A 83 -4.48 -1.03 -6.00
N ALA A 84 -3.55 -0.75 -5.06
CA ALA A 84 -3.90 -0.43 -3.68
C ALA A 84 -4.89 0.74 -3.59
N ALA A 85 -4.67 1.81 -4.36
CA ALA A 85 -5.58 2.94 -4.42
C ALA A 85 -6.97 2.55 -4.96
N GLU A 86 -7.03 1.75 -6.02
CA GLU A 86 -8.28 1.24 -6.60
C GLU A 86 -9.05 0.36 -5.61
N HIS A 87 -8.36 -0.52 -4.88
CA HIS A 87 -8.96 -1.34 -3.82
C HIS A 87 -9.54 -0.46 -2.70
N ILE A 88 -8.77 0.49 -2.16
CA ILE A 88 -9.26 1.39 -1.11
C ILE A 88 -10.50 2.17 -1.58
N LEU A 89 -10.49 2.71 -2.79
CA LEU A 89 -11.61 3.44 -3.37
C LEU A 89 -12.85 2.57 -3.57
N SER A 90 -12.66 1.31 -3.97
CA SER A 90 -13.73 0.30 -4.08
C SER A 90 -14.34 -0.01 -2.71
N HIS A 91 -13.52 -0.13 -1.66
CA HIS A 91 -13.98 -0.35 -0.29
C HIS A 91 -14.75 0.85 0.27
N LEU A 92 -14.39 2.07 -0.14
CA LEU A 92 -15.11 3.31 0.17
C LEU A 92 -16.43 3.45 -0.62
N GLY A 93 -16.72 2.57 -1.57
CA GLY A 93 -17.93 2.65 -2.41
C GLY A 93 -17.90 3.79 -3.44
N VAL A 94 -16.71 4.28 -3.81
CA VAL A 94 -16.55 5.47 -4.67
C VAL A 94 -16.19 5.06 -6.10
N ALA A 95 -17.18 5.05 -6.99
CA ALA A 95 -16.96 4.72 -8.42
C ALA A 95 -16.28 5.86 -9.22
N GLY A 96 -16.39 7.11 -8.76
CA GLY A 96 -15.85 8.28 -9.45
C GLY A 96 -15.22 9.27 -8.48
N PRO A 97 -14.03 8.98 -7.93
CA PRO A 97 -13.42 9.84 -6.93
C PRO A 97 -13.02 11.18 -7.55
N GLY A 98 -13.28 12.27 -6.84
CA GLY A 98 -12.81 13.60 -7.18
C GLY A 98 -11.28 13.71 -7.08
N PRO A 99 -10.68 14.77 -7.65
CA PRO A 99 -9.23 14.94 -7.67
C PRO A 99 -8.62 15.02 -6.26
N ARG A 100 -9.34 15.63 -5.30
CA ARG A 100 -8.89 15.73 -3.89
C ARG A 100 -8.84 14.37 -3.23
N LEU A 101 -9.94 13.60 -3.30
CA LEU A 101 -9.99 12.25 -2.73
C LEU A 101 -8.91 11.34 -3.35
N ARG A 102 -8.76 11.32 -4.68
CA ARG A 102 -7.70 10.53 -5.33
C ARG A 102 -6.31 10.91 -4.82
N MET A 103 -6.05 12.21 -4.69
CA MET A 103 -4.77 12.70 -4.19
C MET A 103 -4.54 12.29 -2.73
N THR A 104 -5.55 12.42 -1.87
CA THR A 104 -5.51 12.00 -0.46
C THR A 104 -5.18 10.52 -0.33
N ILE A 105 -5.88 9.64 -1.06
CA ILE A 105 -5.62 8.20 -1.00
C ILE A 105 -4.19 7.87 -1.45
N ARG A 106 -3.74 8.46 -2.57
CA ARG A 106 -2.36 8.22 -3.06
C ARG A 106 -1.29 8.73 -2.10
N MET A 107 -1.49 9.91 -1.52
CA MET A 107 -0.58 10.48 -0.52
C MET A 107 -0.50 9.62 0.74
N TRP A 108 -1.63 9.08 1.19
CA TRP A 108 -1.65 8.17 2.32
C TRP A 108 -0.91 6.85 2.03
N ILE A 109 -1.05 6.28 0.82
CA ILE A 109 -0.27 5.11 0.40
C ILE A 109 1.24 5.41 0.43
N THR A 110 1.66 6.57 -0.09
CA THR A 110 3.07 6.99 -0.01
C THR A 110 3.54 7.15 1.43
N ALA A 111 2.69 7.64 2.33
CA ALA A 111 3.01 7.73 3.75
C ALA A 111 3.16 6.35 4.41
N VAL A 112 2.32 5.37 4.03
CA VAL A 112 2.44 3.98 4.49
C VAL A 112 3.77 3.37 4.05
N GLU A 113 4.16 3.55 2.77
CA GLU A 113 5.45 3.08 2.26
C GLU A 113 6.63 3.69 3.02
N ALA A 114 6.60 5.02 3.21
CA ALA A 114 7.63 5.72 3.96
C ALA A 114 7.70 5.26 5.42
N ALA A 115 6.55 5.10 6.08
CA ALA A 115 6.48 4.58 7.44
C ALA A 115 7.03 3.15 7.55
N SER A 116 6.77 2.28 6.55
CA SER A 116 7.34 0.93 6.51
C SER A 116 8.86 0.92 6.39
N LEU A 117 9.44 1.79 5.56
CA LEU A 117 10.88 1.92 5.44
C LEU A 117 11.51 2.45 6.73
N ILE A 118 10.93 3.50 7.32
CA ILE A 118 11.39 4.05 8.60
C ILE A 118 11.31 2.99 9.69
N TRP A 119 10.22 2.22 9.75
CA TRP A 119 10.06 1.14 10.72
C TRP A 119 11.13 0.04 10.58
N LEU A 120 11.49 -0.34 9.36
CA LEU A 120 12.61 -1.26 9.12
C LEU A 120 13.96 -0.67 9.57
N ASP A 121 14.19 0.62 9.30
CA ASP A 121 15.41 1.33 9.69
C ASP A 121 15.52 1.51 11.22
N GLU A 122 14.39 1.65 11.92
CA GLU A 122 14.27 1.81 13.37
C GLU A 122 14.09 0.45 14.10
N GLU A 123 14.71 -0.61 13.59
CA GLU A 123 14.74 -1.95 14.21
C GLU A 123 13.34 -2.52 14.52
N LYS A 124 12.36 -2.24 13.65
CA LYS A 124 10.98 -2.71 13.77
C LYS A 124 10.28 -2.22 15.04
N GLN A 125 10.57 -0.98 15.45
CA GLN A 125 9.87 -0.26 16.51
C GLN A 125 8.98 0.85 15.93
N PRO A 126 7.73 1.02 16.41
CA PRO A 126 7.04 0.24 17.45
C PRO A 126 6.62 -1.17 16.96
N PRO A 127 6.05 -2.04 17.83
CA PRO A 127 5.50 -3.33 17.40
C PRO A 127 4.53 -3.19 16.22
N LEU A 128 4.49 -4.20 15.36
CA LEU A 128 3.71 -4.18 14.11
C LEU A 128 2.24 -3.77 14.32
N GLU A 129 1.61 -4.30 15.36
CA GLU A 129 0.21 -3.99 15.70
C GLU A 129 0.00 -2.50 16.03
N GLU A 130 0.95 -1.88 16.74
CA GLU A 130 0.89 -0.46 17.09
C GLU A 130 1.11 0.42 15.86
N LEU A 131 2.08 0.07 15.00
CA LEU A 131 2.27 0.75 13.72
C LEU A 131 1.01 0.65 12.85
N ARG A 132 0.40 -0.54 12.78
CA ARG A 132 -0.81 -0.82 12.02
C ARG A 132 -1.98 0.05 12.49
N ASP A 133 -2.23 0.09 13.80
CA ASP A 133 -3.32 0.90 14.37
C ASP A 133 -3.10 2.40 14.11
N TRP A 134 -1.87 2.89 14.28
CA TRP A 134 -1.52 4.27 13.98
C TRP A 134 -1.73 4.64 12.50
N LEU A 135 -1.40 3.74 11.56
CA LEU A 135 -1.64 3.96 10.13
C LEU A 135 -3.14 4.02 9.77
N VAL A 136 -3.98 3.23 10.45
CA VAL A 136 -5.44 3.30 10.32
C VAL A 136 -5.98 4.63 10.86
N GLU A 137 -5.49 5.09 12.01
CA GLU A 137 -5.86 6.39 12.56
C GLU A 137 -5.44 7.54 11.63
N GLN A 138 -4.24 7.47 11.06
CA GLN A 138 -3.76 8.42 10.06
C GLN A 138 -4.66 8.45 8.82
N PHE A 139 -5.16 7.30 8.37
CA PHE A 139 -6.12 7.23 7.26
C PHE A 139 -7.40 8.02 7.56
N ALA A 140 -7.99 7.79 8.74
CA ALA A 140 -9.17 8.52 9.18
C ALA A 140 -8.90 10.03 9.28
N ALA A 141 -7.74 10.41 9.83
CA ALA A 141 -7.34 11.81 9.97
C ALA A 141 -7.22 12.53 8.62
N VAL A 142 -6.55 11.94 7.63
CA VAL A 142 -6.39 12.57 6.31
C VAL A 142 -7.70 12.67 5.53
N LEU A 143 -8.61 11.71 5.70
CA LEU A 143 -9.97 11.79 5.16
C LEU A 143 -10.76 12.93 5.82
N ALA A 144 -10.71 13.06 7.14
CA ALA A 144 -11.38 14.13 7.87
C ALA A 144 -10.86 15.52 7.45
N VAL A 145 -9.54 15.68 7.26
CA VAL A 145 -8.95 16.92 6.75
C VAL A 145 -9.44 17.24 5.33
N THR A 146 -9.53 16.21 4.47
CA THR A 146 -9.99 16.35 3.09
C THR A 146 -11.47 16.71 3.00
N ALA A 147 -12.31 16.10 3.85
CA ALA A 147 -13.74 16.35 3.94
C ALA A 147 -14.09 17.84 4.13
N ARG A 148 -13.27 18.57 4.92
CA ARG A 148 -13.44 20.02 5.14
C ARG A 148 -13.41 20.85 3.87
N ARG A 149 -12.88 20.30 2.76
CA ARG A 149 -12.71 20.98 1.46
C ARG A 149 -13.34 20.22 0.30
N ASP A 150 -13.96 19.06 0.53
CA ASP A 150 -14.44 18.18 -0.52
C ASP A 150 -15.77 17.52 -0.11
N PRO A 151 -16.91 17.94 -0.71
CA PRO A 151 -18.23 17.43 -0.33
C PRO A 151 -18.40 15.91 -0.51
N GLN A 152 -17.74 15.31 -1.51
CA GLN A 152 -17.76 13.86 -1.70
C GLN A 152 -17.09 13.16 -0.51
N THR A 153 -15.92 13.66 -0.10
CA THR A 153 -15.19 13.11 1.04
C THR A 153 -15.91 13.36 2.37
N ASP A 154 -16.59 14.50 2.52
CA ASP A 154 -17.43 14.78 3.68
C ASP A 154 -18.59 13.79 3.82
N ALA A 155 -19.28 13.49 2.72
CA ALA A 155 -20.32 12.46 2.72
C ALA A 155 -19.78 11.08 3.12
N LEU A 156 -18.57 10.73 2.65
CA LEU A 156 -17.91 9.48 3.03
C LEU A 156 -17.57 9.44 4.52
N VAL A 157 -16.94 10.48 5.06
CA VAL A 157 -16.57 10.54 6.49
C VAL A 157 -17.81 10.44 7.38
N ARG A 158 -18.92 11.10 6.99
CA ARG A 158 -20.19 10.98 7.72
C ARG A 158 -20.75 9.56 7.68
N ALA A 159 -20.69 8.89 6.53
CA ALA A 159 -21.11 7.49 6.42
C ALA A 159 -20.25 6.56 7.30
N LEU A 160 -18.94 6.79 7.35
CA LEU A 160 -18.00 6.01 8.17
C LEU A 160 -18.23 6.19 9.67
N ALA A 161 -18.59 7.41 10.10
CA ALA A 161 -18.93 7.67 11.50
C ALA A 161 -20.22 6.97 11.97
N THR A 162 -21.05 6.51 11.02
CA THR A 162 -22.30 5.79 11.28
C THR A 162 -22.22 4.28 11.02
N ASP A 163 -21.06 3.78 10.59
CA ASP A 163 -20.79 2.36 10.37
C ASP A 163 -20.57 1.69 11.74
N PRO A 164 -21.46 0.79 12.20
CA PRO A 164 -21.42 0.22 13.55
C PRO A 164 -20.28 -0.78 13.77
#